data_AF-A0A6J1UJ64-F1
#
_entry.id   AF-A0A6J1UJ64-F1
#
_cell.length_a   1.000
_cell.length_b   1.000
_cell.length_c   1.000
_cell.angle_alpha   90.00
_cell.angle_beta   90.00
_cell.angle_gamma   90.00
#
_symmetry.space_group_name_H-M   'P 1'
#
loop_
_entity.id
_entity.type
_entity.pdbx_description
1 polymer ?
#
loop_
_entity_poly.entity_id
_entity_poly.type
_entity_poly.pdbx_seq_one_letter_code
_entity_poly.pdbx_strand_id
1 'polypeptide(L)'
;MNNSVTFEEQTEQIVEALFTKFCSKKLQVTGRCLQLQSETPAHEQGSSSTFNPVDIADSLKSLGDKYNAEIESHVQAVIAEESVRKIEKFGEVAESLSRIWISQNPGLEPEKVFLAAAVKLFVKFMKKTHGDEGQINILTETINGNPEVRGYIERQGGWGNLGRSLNSP
;
A
#
# COMPACT_ATOMS: atom_id res chain seq x y z
N MET A 1 -6.18 -16.11 -25.40
CA MET A 1 -6.89 -14.95 -24.82
C MET A 1 -6.07 -14.50 -23.64
N ASN A 2 -5.32 -13.42 -23.78
CA ASN A 2 -4.55 -12.87 -22.68
C ASN A 2 -5.53 -12.01 -21.88
N ASN A 3 -6.10 -12.58 -20.82
CA ASN A 3 -6.89 -11.83 -19.85
C ASN A 3 -5.94 -10.88 -19.13
N SER A 4 -5.71 -9.70 -19.72
CA SER A 4 -4.98 -8.63 -19.07
C SER A 4 -5.90 -8.07 -18.00
N VAL A 5 -5.62 -8.42 -16.76
CA VAL A 5 -6.23 -7.85 -15.55
C VAL A 5 -6.18 -6.31 -15.62
N THR A 6 -7.27 -5.62 -15.28
CA THR A 6 -7.35 -4.15 -15.35
C THR A 6 -6.50 -3.48 -14.26
N PHE A 7 -6.31 -2.15 -14.34
CA PHE A 7 -5.62 -1.41 -13.28
C PHE A 7 -6.31 -1.58 -11.93
N GLU A 8 -7.64 -1.52 -11.92
CA GLU A 8 -8.49 -1.60 -10.74
C GLU A 8 -8.37 -2.98 -10.09
N GLU A 9 -8.46 -4.05 -10.88
CA GLU A 9 -8.28 -5.43 -10.43
C GLU A 9 -6.83 -5.71 -9.97
N GLN A 10 -5.83 -5.05 -10.56
CA GLN A 10 -4.44 -5.12 -10.10
C GLN A 10 -4.26 -4.42 -8.74
N THR A 11 -4.87 -3.24 -8.57
CA THR A 11 -4.87 -2.51 -7.29
C THR A 11 -5.49 -3.37 -6.19
N GLU A 12 -6.64 -3.98 -6.47
CA GLU A 12 -7.33 -4.87 -5.52
C GLU A 12 -6.44 -6.04 -5.08
N GLN A 13 -5.84 -6.77 -6.02
CA GLN A 13 -4.92 -7.89 -5.70
C GLN A 13 -3.71 -7.46 -4.85
N ILE A 14 -3.19 -6.25 -5.08
CA ILE A 14 -2.09 -5.72 -4.26
C ILE A 14 -2.57 -5.41 -2.84
N VAL A 15 -3.76 -4.82 -2.69
CA VAL A 15 -4.35 -4.49 -1.39
C VAL A 15 -4.72 -5.76 -0.62
N GLU A 16 -5.25 -6.79 -1.29
CA GLU A 16 -5.46 -8.12 -0.72
C GLU A 16 -4.15 -8.72 -0.23
N ALA A 17 -3.09 -8.68 -1.03
CA ALA A 17 -1.78 -9.17 -0.63
C ALA A 17 -1.23 -8.43 0.62
N LEU A 18 -1.43 -7.10 0.68
CA LEU A 18 -1.16 -6.31 1.89
C LEU A 18 -1.99 -6.82 3.07
N PHE A 19 -3.31 -6.90 2.91
CA PHE A 19 -4.24 -7.32 3.95
C PHE A 19 -3.93 -8.70 4.52
N THR A 20 -3.81 -9.72 3.66
CA THR A 20 -3.46 -11.10 4.04
C THR A 20 -2.15 -11.13 4.81
N LYS A 21 -1.12 -10.40 4.36
CA LYS A 21 0.19 -10.38 5.04
C LYS A 21 0.10 -9.81 6.47
N PHE A 22 -0.79 -8.84 6.71
CA PHE A 22 -1.00 -8.30 8.05
C PHE A 22 -1.89 -9.19 8.93
N CYS A 23 -2.96 -9.76 8.38
CA CYS A 23 -3.85 -10.67 9.10
C CYS A 23 -3.17 -12.01 9.43
N SER A 24 -2.40 -12.60 8.51
CA SER A 24 -1.63 -13.82 8.75
C SER A 24 -0.50 -13.61 9.77
N LYS A 25 0.13 -12.44 9.80
CA LYS A 25 1.11 -12.10 10.86
C LYS A 25 0.46 -12.02 12.23
N LYS A 26 -0.78 -11.53 12.34
CA LYS A 26 -1.52 -11.49 13.62
C LYS A 26 -1.84 -12.90 14.12
N LEU A 27 -2.19 -13.83 13.23
CA LEU A 27 -2.42 -15.24 13.58
C LEU A 27 -1.14 -15.91 14.13
N GLN A 28 0.04 -15.54 13.63
CA GLN A 28 1.32 -16.05 14.13
C GLN A 28 1.76 -15.42 15.47
N VAL A 29 1.26 -14.23 15.85
CA VAL A 29 1.60 -13.63 17.16
C VAL A 29 0.89 -14.33 18.33
N THR A 30 -0.19 -15.08 18.07
CA THR A 30 -0.84 -15.96 19.07
C THR A 30 -0.30 -17.40 19.04
N GLY A 31 0.64 -17.72 18.16
CA GLY A 31 1.26 -19.04 18.05
C GLY A 31 2.76 -18.95 17.78
N ARG A 32 3.57 -18.86 18.84
CA ARG A 32 5.03 -19.03 18.70
C ARG A 32 5.33 -20.46 18.20
N CYS A 33 5.84 -20.60 16.97
CA CYS A 33 7.05 -21.38 16.69
C CYS A 33 7.59 -21.18 15.26
N LEU A 34 8.80 -20.61 15.20
CA LEU A 34 9.99 -20.93 14.38
C LEU A 34 9.93 -21.10 12.85
N GLN A 35 10.85 -20.35 12.24
CA GLN A 35 11.65 -20.56 11.02
C GLN A 35 11.01 -21.19 9.77
N LEU A 36 11.09 -20.44 8.67
CA LEU A 36 11.85 -20.94 7.52
C LEU A 36 12.59 -19.78 6.84
N GLN A 37 13.90 -19.78 7.00
CA GLN A 37 14.81 -19.16 6.04
C GLN A 37 14.60 -19.91 4.72
N SER A 38 14.34 -19.20 3.63
CA SER A 38 14.64 -19.72 2.30
C SER A 38 15.62 -18.75 1.67
N GLU A 39 16.80 -19.30 1.43
CA GLU A 39 17.91 -18.72 0.70
C GLU A 39 17.41 -18.25 -0.67
N THR A 40 17.72 -17.00 -1.02
CA THR A 40 17.62 -16.51 -2.40
C THR A 40 18.71 -17.20 -3.24
N PRO A 41 18.37 -17.99 -4.27
CA PRO A 41 19.31 -18.23 -5.34
C PRO A 41 19.39 -16.94 -6.15
N ALA A 42 20.62 -16.46 -6.37
CA ALA A 42 20.88 -15.52 -7.44
C ALA A 42 20.44 -16.16 -8.76
N HIS A 43 19.42 -15.62 -9.40
CA HIS A 43 19.11 -15.95 -10.79
C HIS A 43 18.69 -14.71 -11.58
N GLU A 44 19.64 -14.30 -12.41
CA GLU A 44 19.47 -13.87 -13.79
C GLU A 44 18.74 -12.54 -14.05
N GLN A 45 19.58 -11.55 -14.35
CA GLN A 45 19.28 -10.42 -15.21
C GLN A 45 18.64 -10.91 -16.51
N GLY A 46 17.33 -10.69 -16.62
CA GLY A 46 16.57 -10.89 -17.85
C GLY A 46 15.16 -11.31 -17.53
N SER A 47 14.28 -10.38 -17.13
CA SER A 47 12.87 -10.73 -17.02
C SER A 47 11.98 -9.52 -17.27
N SER A 48 11.08 -9.69 -18.23
CA SER A 48 9.93 -8.83 -18.49
C SER A 48 9.26 -8.44 -17.18
N SER A 49 8.78 -7.19 -17.09
CA SER A 49 7.94 -6.68 -16.01
C SER A 49 6.69 -7.53 -15.77
N THR A 50 6.82 -8.66 -15.07
CA THR A 50 5.69 -9.51 -14.69
C THR A 50 5.06 -8.93 -13.44
N PHE A 51 3.77 -8.63 -13.51
CA PHE A 51 2.98 -8.19 -12.37
C PHE A 51 2.98 -9.29 -11.28
N ASN A 52 3.50 -8.96 -10.09
CA ASN A 52 3.42 -9.80 -8.91
C ASN A 52 2.85 -8.97 -7.74
N PRO A 53 1.60 -9.21 -7.31
CA PRO A 53 0.95 -8.39 -6.29
C PRO A 53 1.66 -8.46 -4.94
N VAL A 54 2.31 -9.58 -4.61
CA VAL A 54 3.04 -9.75 -3.33
C VAL A 54 4.30 -8.89 -3.28
N ASP A 55 5.09 -8.88 -4.35
CA ASP A 55 6.33 -8.09 -4.42
C ASP A 55 6.04 -6.59 -4.43
N ILE A 56 4.95 -6.19 -5.10
CA ILE A 56 4.49 -4.80 -5.15
C ILE A 56 3.95 -4.38 -3.77
N ALA A 57 3.14 -5.22 -3.12
CA ALA A 57 2.69 -5.00 -1.75
C ALA A 57 3.87 -4.80 -0.78
N ASP A 58 4.94 -5.60 -0.93
CA ASP A 58 6.16 -5.44 -0.12
C ASP A 58 6.90 -4.13 -0.39
N SER A 59 6.97 -3.72 -1.65
CA SER A 59 7.56 -2.45 -2.04
C SER A 59 6.76 -1.27 -1.48
N LEU A 60 5.42 -1.30 -1.60
CA LEU A 60 4.51 -0.29 -1.07
C LEU A 60 4.56 -0.23 0.47
N LYS A 61 4.59 -1.38 1.13
CA LYS A 61 4.75 -1.44 2.59
C LYS A 61 6.08 -0.83 3.01
N SER A 62 7.17 -1.19 2.34
CA SER A 62 8.50 -0.67 2.64
C SER A 62 8.57 0.85 2.40
N LEU A 63 7.89 1.34 1.36
CA LEU A 63 7.71 2.76 1.11
C LEU A 63 6.94 3.45 2.25
N GLY A 64 5.79 2.90 2.66
CA GLY A 64 5.03 3.40 3.81
C GLY A 64 5.78 3.27 5.14
N ASP A 65 6.73 2.35 5.27
CA ASP A 65 7.59 2.23 6.45
C ASP A 65 8.68 3.31 6.51
N LYS A 66 9.09 3.87 5.36
CA LYS A 66 9.91 5.10 5.32
C LYS A 66 9.12 6.33 5.78
N TYR A 67 7.79 6.28 5.72
CA TYR A 67 6.93 7.31 6.30
C TYR A 67 6.82 7.13 7.82
N ASN A 68 7.34 8.09 8.58
CA ASN A 68 7.33 8.06 10.03
C ASN A 68 6.78 9.35 10.66
N ALA A 69 5.58 9.77 10.21
CA ALA A 69 4.81 10.81 10.89
C ALA A 69 3.93 10.22 12.02
N GLU A 70 3.39 11.10 12.89
CA GLU A 70 2.41 10.76 13.93
C GLU A 70 1.05 10.37 13.33
N ILE A 71 1.02 9.18 12.71
CA ILE A 71 -0.17 8.63 12.08
C ILE A 71 -1.19 8.11 13.10
N GLU A 72 -0.75 7.86 14.34
CA GLU A 72 -1.56 7.31 15.42
C GLU A 72 -2.76 8.22 15.78
N SER A 73 -2.58 9.55 15.80
CA SER A 73 -3.66 10.51 16.08
C SER A 73 -4.69 10.56 14.93
N HIS A 74 -4.22 10.41 13.69
CA HIS A 74 -5.03 10.47 12.48
C HIS A 74 -5.84 9.20 12.23
N VAL A 75 -5.32 8.04 12.65
CA VAL A 75 -6.02 6.75 12.57
C VAL A 75 -7.32 6.75 13.38
N GLN A 76 -7.37 7.44 14.52
CA GLN A 76 -8.61 7.53 15.31
C GLN A 76 -9.71 8.29 14.57
N ALA A 77 -9.38 9.32 13.81
CA ALA A 77 -10.34 10.07 13.02
C ALA A 77 -11.02 9.17 11.97
N VAL A 78 -10.26 8.29 11.29
CA VAL A 78 -10.81 7.34 10.32
C VAL A 78 -11.68 6.28 11.00
N ILE A 79 -11.27 5.80 12.19
CA ILE A 79 -12.02 4.79 12.94
C ILE A 79 -13.37 5.32 13.42
N ALA A 80 -13.44 6.60 13.79
CA ALA A 80 -14.65 7.24 14.27
C ALA A 80 -15.75 7.36 13.20
N GLU A 81 -15.43 7.19 11.93
CA GLU A 81 -16.39 7.26 10.82
C GLU A 81 -17.16 5.96 10.60
N GLU A 82 -18.39 6.12 10.11
CA GLU A 82 -19.23 5.02 9.60
C GLU A 82 -18.74 4.54 8.23
N SER A 83 -19.10 3.30 7.86
CA SER A 83 -18.56 2.59 6.68
C SER A 83 -18.63 3.38 5.37
N VAL A 84 -19.72 4.13 5.13
CA VAL A 84 -19.90 4.90 3.88
C VAL A 84 -18.94 6.08 3.78
N ARG A 85 -18.74 6.85 4.87
CA ARG A 85 -17.83 8.03 4.86
C ARG A 85 -16.37 7.65 5.09
N LYS A 86 -16.11 6.41 5.51
CA LYS A 86 -14.78 5.95 5.89
C LYS A 86 -13.78 6.04 4.75
N ILE A 87 -14.21 5.80 3.51
CA ILE A 87 -13.36 5.90 2.31
C ILE A 87 -12.96 7.35 2.06
N GLU A 88 -13.94 8.26 2.05
CA GLU A 88 -13.71 9.71 1.88
C GLU A 88 -12.75 10.23 2.96
N LYS A 89 -13.03 9.91 4.23
CA LYS A 89 -12.19 10.32 5.36
C LYS A 89 -10.79 9.74 5.28
N PHE A 90 -10.66 8.48 4.87
CA PHE A 90 -9.36 7.84 4.69
C PHE A 90 -8.54 8.57 3.63
N GLY A 91 -9.15 8.91 2.49
CA GLY A 91 -8.52 9.70 1.42
C GLY A 91 -8.06 11.08 1.91
N GLU A 92 -8.95 11.83 2.58
CA GLU A 92 -8.62 13.15 3.16
C GLU A 92 -7.44 13.09 4.13
N VAL A 93 -7.43 12.08 5.00
CA VAL A 93 -6.35 11.89 5.98
C VAL A 93 -5.05 11.52 5.28
N ALA A 94 -5.08 10.62 4.29
CA ALA A 94 -3.91 10.27 3.50
C ALA A 94 -3.33 11.48 2.75
N GLU A 95 -4.18 12.32 2.17
CA GLU A 95 -3.78 13.55 1.48
C GLU A 95 -3.15 14.54 2.46
N SER A 96 -3.79 14.80 3.59
CA SER A 96 -3.28 15.68 4.65
C SER A 96 -1.91 15.22 5.15
N LEU A 97 -1.75 13.93 5.41
CA LEU A 97 -0.49 13.30 5.79
C LEU A 97 0.59 13.50 4.71
N SER A 98 0.23 13.32 3.43
CA SER A 98 1.16 13.54 2.32
C SER A 98 1.65 14.99 2.27
N ARG A 99 0.75 15.98 2.44
CA ARG A 99 1.09 17.40 2.42
C ARG A 99 2.02 17.79 3.56
N ILE A 100 1.77 17.26 4.75
CA ILE A 100 2.67 17.45 5.91
C ILE A 100 4.06 16.90 5.58
N TRP A 101 4.12 15.72 4.97
CA TRP A 101 5.40 15.09 4.65
C TRP A 101 6.20 15.86 3.60
N ILE A 102 5.55 16.27 2.50
CA ILE A 102 6.14 17.08 1.44
C ILE A 102 6.68 18.39 2.00
N SER A 103 5.94 19.03 2.91
CA SER A 103 6.36 20.28 3.55
C SER A 103 7.65 20.11 4.38
N GLN A 104 7.86 18.92 4.96
CA GLN A 104 9.06 18.58 5.72
C GLN A 104 10.21 18.06 4.84
N ASN A 105 9.92 17.55 3.65
CA ASN A 105 10.87 16.92 2.74
C ASN A 105 10.65 17.44 1.31
N PRO A 106 11.14 18.66 1.01
CA PRO A 106 11.00 19.25 -0.31
C PRO A 106 11.65 18.38 -1.39
N GLY A 107 11.01 18.24 -2.54
CA GLY A 107 11.53 17.46 -3.67
C GLY A 107 11.05 16.00 -3.73
N LEU A 108 10.16 15.59 -2.82
CA LEU A 108 9.44 14.32 -2.96
C LEU A 108 8.28 14.43 -3.95
N GLU A 109 8.14 13.41 -4.81
CA GLU A 109 7.03 13.29 -5.75
C GLU A 109 5.69 13.10 -5.03
N PRO A 110 4.68 13.96 -5.24
CA PRO A 110 3.42 13.94 -4.49
C PRO A 110 2.70 12.59 -4.52
N GLU A 111 2.66 11.91 -5.66
CA GLU A 111 1.96 10.64 -5.83
C GLU A 111 2.64 9.51 -5.05
N LYS A 112 3.97 9.51 -5.01
CA LYS A 112 4.77 8.57 -4.22
C LYS A 112 4.54 8.79 -2.72
N VAL A 113 4.48 10.04 -2.29
CA VAL A 113 4.20 10.40 -0.89
C VAL A 113 2.78 10.01 -0.50
N PHE A 114 1.79 10.28 -1.36
CA PHE A 114 0.41 9.88 -1.13
C PHE A 114 0.29 8.37 -0.97
N LEU A 115 0.85 7.57 -1.89
CA LEU A 115 0.87 6.11 -1.80
C LEU A 115 1.48 5.64 -0.48
N ALA A 116 2.61 6.23 -0.08
CA ALA A 116 3.27 5.91 1.17
C ALA A 116 2.41 6.24 2.40
N ALA A 117 1.77 7.41 2.42
CA ALA A 117 0.89 7.84 3.49
C ALA A 117 -0.36 6.95 3.58
N ALA A 118 -1.03 6.67 2.46
CA ALA A 118 -2.20 5.80 2.37
C ALA A 118 -1.88 4.38 2.84
N VAL A 119 -0.78 3.78 2.36
CA VAL A 119 -0.37 2.44 2.79
C VAL A 119 -0.04 2.42 4.28
N LYS A 120 0.70 3.40 4.78
CA LYS A 120 1.02 3.46 6.22
C LYS A 120 -0.23 3.63 7.09
N LEU A 121 -1.18 4.46 6.64
CA LEU A 121 -2.46 4.67 7.29
C LEU A 121 -3.27 3.38 7.33
N PHE A 122 -3.38 2.69 6.19
CA PHE A 122 -4.07 1.41 6.06
C PHE A 122 -3.53 0.35 7.01
N VAL A 123 -2.20 0.20 7.06
CA VAL A 123 -1.53 -0.75 7.95
C VAL A 123 -1.83 -0.48 9.42
N LYS A 124 -1.85 0.79 9.83
CA LYS A 124 -2.14 1.18 11.21
C LYS A 124 -3.63 1.04 11.54
N PHE A 125 -4.48 1.39 10.59
CA PHE A 125 -5.91 1.22 10.65
C PHE A 125 -6.30 -0.26 10.86
N MET A 126 -5.80 -1.18 10.03
CA MET A 126 -6.01 -2.64 10.20
C MET A 126 -5.56 -3.16 11.56
N LYS A 127 -4.39 -2.69 12.05
CA LYS A 127 -3.90 -3.10 13.38
C LYS A 127 -4.85 -2.70 14.50
N LYS A 128 -5.47 -1.53 14.40
CA LYS A 128 -6.34 -0.97 15.45
C LYS A 128 -7.75 -1.56 15.42
N THR A 129 -8.28 -1.88 14.24
CA THR A 129 -9.64 -2.44 14.07
C THR A 129 -9.64 -3.95 13.89
N HIS A 130 -8.49 -4.60 14.04
CA HIS A 130 -8.32 -6.05 13.97
C HIS A 130 -8.42 -6.73 12.61
N GLY A 131 -8.50 -5.99 11.50
CA GLY A 131 -8.57 -6.54 10.14
C GLY A 131 -9.96 -7.04 9.79
N ASP A 132 -10.60 -6.45 8.78
CA ASP A 132 -11.89 -6.87 8.22
C ASP A 132 -11.86 -6.77 6.69
N GLU A 133 -12.53 -7.67 5.97
CA GLU A 133 -12.51 -7.72 4.49
C GLU A 133 -13.04 -6.44 3.85
N GLY A 134 -14.01 -5.76 4.49
CA GLY A 134 -14.50 -4.46 4.04
C GLY A 134 -13.44 -3.36 4.04
N GLN A 135 -12.28 -3.59 4.67
CA GLN A 135 -11.17 -2.64 4.68
C GLN A 135 -10.35 -2.70 3.39
N ILE A 136 -10.31 -3.84 2.69
CA ILE A 136 -9.65 -3.93 1.38
C ILE A 136 -10.20 -2.85 0.46
N ASN A 137 -11.53 -2.70 0.45
CA ASN A 137 -12.20 -1.71 -0.38
C ASN A 137 -11.78 -0.27 -0.05
N ILE A 138 -11.44 0.04 1.20
CA ILE A 138 -11.04 1.40 1.61
C ILE A 138 -9.77 1.83 0.88
N LEU A 139 -8.72 1.00 0.90
CA LEU A 139 -7.46 1.36 0.23
C LEU A 139 -7.59 1.22 -1.29
N THR A 140 -8.29 0.20 -1.79
CA THR A 140 -8.51 -0.03 -3.22
C THR A 140 -9.22 1.16 -3.86
N GLU A 141 -10.36 1.60 -3.31
CA GLU A 141 -11.12 2.74 -3.83
C GLU A 141 -10.36 4.06 -3.67
N THR A 142 -9.62 4.23 -2.57
CA THR A 142 -8.79 5.44 -2.38
C THR A 142 -7.71 5.57 -3.46
N ILE A 143 -7.07 4.47 -3.86
CA ILE A 143 -6.05 4.47 -4.90
C ILE A 143 -6.69 4.61 -6.29
N ASN A 144 -7.73 3.83 -6.58
CA ASN A 144 -8.41 3.85 -7.87
C ASN A 144 -9.10 5.20 -8.14
N GLY A 145 -9.60 5.86 -7.09
CA GLY A 145 -10.22 7.18 -7.15
C GLY A 145 -9.23 8.35 -7.29
N ASN A 146 -7.92 8.12 -7.19
CA ASN A 146 -6.90 9.15 -7.33
C ASN A 146 -6.27 9.12 -8.75
N PRO A 147 -6.68 10.03 -9.66
CA PRO A 147 -6.19 10.02 -11.04
C PRO A 147 -4.70 10.38 -11.17
N GLU A 148 -4.15 11.15 -10.23
CA GLU A 148 -2.73 11.52 -10.24
C GLU A 148 -1.87 10.29 -9.94
N VAL A 149 -2.25 9.52 -8.91
CA VAL A 149 -1.58 8.26 -8.55
C VAL A 149 -1.66 7.26 -9.70
N ARG A 150 -2.84 7.10 -10.32
CA ARG A 150 -2.99 6.26 -11.51
C ARG A 150 -2.06 6.70 -12.63
N GLY A 151 -2.09 7.99 -12.99
CA GLY A 151 -1.23 8.54 -14.03
C GLY A 151 0.25 8.38 -13.72
N TYR A 152 0.66 8.53 -12.46
CA TYR A 152 2.02 8.24 -12.02
C TYR A 152 2.40 6.79 -12.26
N ILE A 153 1.57 5.83 -11.81
CA ILE A 153 1.85 4.39 -11.98
C ILE A 153 1.90 4.01 -13.46
N GLU A 154 0.99 4.53 -14.28
CA GLU A 154 0.99 4.32 -15.73
C GLU A 154 2.27 4.88 -16.39
N ARG A 155 2.74 6.07 -15.97
CA ARG A 155 4.04 6.63 -16.42
C ARG A 155 5.23 5.76 -16.03
N GLN A 156 5.15 5.04 -14.91
CA GLN A 156 6.16 4.06 -14.51
C GLN A 156 6.08 2.75 -15.31
N GLY A 157 5.10 2.59 -16.21
CA GLY A 157 4.88 1.36 -16.97
C GLY A 157 3.94 0.37 -16.26
N GLY A 158 3.06 0.86 -15.39
CA GLY A 158 2.06 0.08 -14.66
C GLY A 158 2.57 -0.51 -13.33
N TRP A 159 1.67 -1.19 -12.62
CA TRP A 159 1.94 -1.76 -11.30
C TRP A 159 3.16 -2.70 -11.28
N GLY A 160 3.35 -3.52 -12.33
CA GLY A 160 4.49 -4.45 -12.44
C GLY A 160 5.86 -3.76 -12.49
N ASN A 161 5.94 -2.49 -12.90
CA ASN A 161 7.18 -1.73 -12.93
C ASN A 161 7.38 -0.81 -11.72
N LEU A 162 6.30 -0.56 -10.97
CA LEU A 162 6.30 0.37 -9.84
C LEU A 162 7.31 -0.02 -8.75
N GLY A 163 7.48 -1.31 -8.46
CA GLY A 163 8.43 -1.78 -7.45
C GLY A 163 9.87 -1.32 -7.70
N ARG A 164 10.30 -1.19 -8.96
CA ARG A 164 11.61 -0.64 -9.32
C ARG A 164 11.66 0.87 -9.12
N SER A 165 10.63 1.58 -9.56
CA SER A 165 10.51 3.04 -9.44
C SER A 165 10.52 3.52 -7.98
N LEU A 166 9.87 2.79 -7.07
CA LEU A 166 9.83 3.14 -5.65
C LEU A 166 11.21 3.07 -4.96
N ASN A 167 12.10 2.23 -5.49
CA ASN A 167 13.46 2.03 -5.01
C ASN A 167 14.52 2.86 -5.74
N SER A 168 14.14 3.60 -6.78
CA SER A 168 15.03 4.58 -7.41
C SER A 168 15.27 5.76 -6.46
N PRO A 169 16.52 6.23 -6.31
CA PRO A 169 16.87 7.43 -5.55
C PRO A 169 16.24 8.68 -6.16
#